data_AF-A0A9D0W0Q6-F1
#
_entry.id   AF-A0A9D0W0Q6-F1
#
_cell.length_a   1.000
_cell.length_b   1.000
_cell.length_c   1.000
_cell.angle_alpha   90.00
_cell.angle_beta   90.00
_cell.angle_gamma   90.00
#
_symmetry.space_group_name_H-M   'P 1'
#
loop_
_entity.id
_entity.type
_entity.pdbx_description
1 polymer ?
#
loop_
_entity_poly.entity_id
_entity_poly.type
_entity_poly.pdbx_seq_one_letter_code
_entity_poly.pdbx_strand_id
1 'polypeptide(L)' 'MSCLDREARRALLQRCADGLVAGGYLFLGRVEWLAGADGRFEAVTDTIFRKRR' A
#
# COMPACT_ATOMS: atom_id res chain seq x y z
N MET A 1 10.45 -9.54 7.68
CA MET A 1 10.06 -8.64 8.79
C MET A 1 10.26 -7.22 8.29
N SER A 2 9.25 -6.36 8.37
CA SER A 2 9.43 -4.92 8.07
C SER A 2 10.11 -4.26 9.26
N CYS A 3 11.11 -3.41 9.03
CA CYS A 3 11.77 -2.63 10.09
C CYS A 3 10.94 -1.43 10.55
N LEU A 4 9.78 -1.21 9.94
CA LEU A 4 8.85 -0.14 10.25
C LEU A 4 7.78 -0.64 11.24
N ASP A 5 7.48 0.17 12.25
CA ASP A 5 6.29 -0.03 13.06
C ASP A 5 5.01 0.18 12.25
N ARG A 6 3.86 -0.19 12.84
CA ARG A 6 2.57 -0.15 12.15
C ARG A 6 2.19 1.27 11.70
N GLU A 7 2.51 2.29 12.49
CA GLU A 7 2.16 3.68 12.21
C GLU A 7 3.06 4.26 11.11
N ALA A 8 4.37 4.03 11.20
CA ALA A 8 5.32 4.41 10.15
C ALA A 8 4.98 3.76 8.80
N ARG A 9 4.60 2.47 8.81
CA ARG A 9 4.16 1.77 7.60
C ARG A 9 2.89 2.38 7.02
N ARG A 10 1.90 2.73 7.87
CA ARG A 10 0.67 3.38 7.42
C ARG A 10 0.96 4.75 6.79
N ALA A 11 1.79 5.57 7.44
CA ALA A 11 2.17 6.89 6.94
C ALA A 11 2.91 6.80 5.60
N LEU A 12 3.82 5.83 5.45
CA LEU A 12 4.52 5.58 4.19
C LEU A 12 3.54 5.23 3.06
N LEU A 13 2.61 4.30 3.33
CA LEU A 13 1.61 3.88 2.35
C LEU A 13 0.68 5.03 1.93
N GLN A 14 0.31 5.91 2.86
CA GLN A 14 -0.47 7.11 2.53
C GLN A 14 0.32 8.05 1.61
N ARG A 15 1.60 8.30 1.90
CA ARG A 15 2.47 9.12 1.03
C ARG A 15 2.65 8.50 -0.36
N CYS A 16 2.78 7.17 -0.43
CA CYS A 16 2.79 6.45 -1.72
C CYS A 16 1.46 6.63 -2.46
N ALA A 17 0.33 6.55 -1.76
CA ALA A 17 -0.98 6.78 -2.35
C ALA A 17 -1.12 8.19 -2.93
N ASP A 18 -0.65 9.21 -2.21
CA ASP A 18 -0.76 10.60 -2.65
C ASP A 18 0.09 10.87 -3.90
N GLY A 19 1.28 10.25 -4.00
CA GLY A 19 2.16 10.37 -5.16
C GLY A 19 1.79 9.48 -6.36
N LEU A 20 0.96 8.46 -6.17
CA LEU A 20 0.60 7.52 -7.23
C LEU A 20 -0.54 8.09 -8.09
N VAL A 21 -0.42 7.96 -9.40
CA VAL A 21 -1.51 8.32 -10.33
C VAL A 21 -2.72 7.42 -10.11
N ALA A 22 -3.92 7.93 -10.40
CA ALA A 22 -5.15 7.14 -10.32
C ALA A 22 -5.07 5.90 -11.22
N GLY A 23 -5.37 4.73 -10.66
CA GLY A 23 -5.21 3.45 -11.36
C GLY A 23 -3.78 2.92 -11.46
N GLY A 24 -2.79 3.62 -10.88
CA GLY A 24 -1.41 3.14 -10.77
C GLY A 24 -1.27 1.98 -9.79
N TYR A 25 -0.16 1.24 -9.92
CA TYR A 25 0.10 0.02 -9.15
C TYR A 25 1.19 0.24 -8.10
N LEU A 26 1.01 -0.40 -6.94
CA LEU A 26 1.94 -0.46 -5.82
C LEU A 26 2.30 -1.93 -5.59
N PHE A 27 3.60 -2.22 -5.58
CA PHE A 27 4.15 -3.56 -5.36
C PHE A 27 4.78 -3.62 -3.97
N LEU A 28 4.40 -4.60 -3.17
CA LEU A 28 4.91 -4.77 -1.81
C LEU A 28 5.51 -6.15 -1.59
N GLY A 29 6.42 -6.24 -0.63
CA GLY A 29 7.01 -7.53 -0.25
C GLY A 29 5.96 -8.47 0.35
N ARG A 30 6.17 -9.78 0.19
CA ARG A 30 5.28 -10.86 0.69
C ARG A 30 5.02 -10.81 2.22
N VAL A 31 5.90 -10.16 2.98
CA VAL A 31 5.80 -9.99 4.44
C VAL A 31 5.25 -8.61 4.84
N GLU A 32 5.02 -7.74 3.86
CA GLU A 32 4.41 -6.42 4.04
C GLU A 32 2.93 -6.50 3.68
N TRP A 33 2.25 -7.41 4.37
CA TRP A 33 0.82 -7.57 4.19
C TRP A 33 0.13 -6.29 4.62
N LEU A 34 -0.69 -5.78 3.71
CA LEU A 34 -1.32 -4.49 3.83
C LEU A 34 -2.56 -4.61 4.73
N ALA A 35 -2.33 -4.89 6.02
CA ALA A 35 -3.35 -4.75 7.04
C ALA A 35 -3.68 -3.26 7.21
N GLY A 36 -4.56 -2.75 6.36
CA GLY A 36 -5.06 -1.38 6.43
C GLY A 36 -4.61 -0.46 5.31
N ALA A 37 -4.72 -0.88 4.04
CA ALA A 37 -5.08 0.12 3.03
C ALA A 37 -6.39 0.72 3.49
N ASP A 38 -6.32 1.94 4.00
CA ASP A 38 -7.37 2.93 3.77
C ASP A 38 -7.92 2.70 2.36
N GLY A 39 -9.25 2.70 2.20
CA GLY A 39 -9.98 2.24 1.02
C GLY A 39 -9.64 2.87 -0.35
N ARG A 40 -8.50 3.57 -0.44
CA ARG A 40 -7.75 4.08 -1.58
C ARG A 40 -7.00 3.02 -2.38
N PHE A 41 -6.76 1.81 -1.88
CA PHE A 41 -6.17 0.72 -2.68
C PHE A 41 -7.10 -0.48 -2.78
N GLU A 42 -7.11 -1.11 -3.95
CA GLU A 42 -7.67 -2.44 -4.17
C GLU A 42 -6.55 -3.47 -4.31
N ALA A 43 -6.70 -4.63 -3.67
CA ALA A 43 -5.76 -5.74 -3.85
C ALA A 43 -6.05 -6.41 -5.20
N VAL A 44 -5.04 -6.47 -6.07
CA VAL A 44 -5.09 -7.19 -7.35
C VAL A 44 -4.59 -8.61 -7.15
N THR A 45 -3.51 -8.76 -6.37
CA THR A 45 -2.95 -10.05 -5.90
C THR A 45 -2.34 -9.86 -4.50
N ASP A 46 -1.77 -10.91 -3.90
CA ASP A 46 -1.19 -10.89 -2.54
C ASP A 46 -0.16 -9.78 -2.28
N THR A 47 0.52 -9.32 -3.33
CA THR A 47 1.62 -8.34 -3.25
C THR A 47 1.42 -7.14 -4.16
N ILE A 48 0.31 -7.09 -4.91
CA ILE A 48 0.06 -6.05 -5.91
C ILE A 48 -1.25 -5.36 -5.58
N PHE A 49 -1.16 -4.04 -5.42
CA PHE A 49 -2.28 -3.17 -5.08
C PHE A 49 -2.43 -2.10 -6.14
N ARG A 50 -3.67 -1.72 -6.45
CA ARG A 50 -3.98 -0.65 -7.40
C ARG A 50 -4.65 0.50 -6.68
N LYS A 51 -4.22 1.74 -6.95
CA LYS A 51 -4.86 2.93 -6.39
C LYS A 51 -6.24 3.10 -7.03
N ARG A 52 -7.26 3.12 -6.17
CA ARG A 52 -8.62 3.51 -6.53
C ARG A 52 -8.63 4.97 -6.98
N ARG A 53 -9.53 5.28 -7.92
CA ARG A 53 -9.73 6.65 -8.40
C ARG A 53 -10.13 7.58 -7.27
#